data_AF-A0A7J4TL86-F1
#
_entry.id   AF-A0A7J4TL86-F1
#
_cell.length_a   1.000
_cell.length_b   1.000
_cell.length_c   1.000
_cell.angle_alpha   90.00
_cell.angle_beta   90.00
_cell.angle_gamma   90.00
#
_symmetry.space_group_name_H-M   'P 1'
#
loop_
_entity.id
_entity.type
_entity.pdbx_description
1 polymer ?
#
loop_
_entity_poly.entity_id
_entity_poly.type
_entity_poly.pdbx_seq_one_letter_code
_entity_poly.pdbx_strand_id
1 'polypeptide(L)' 'MYNREVKLTGHIIDSLTLPRALDLIMDMGGDFQILEFEVGKRKKDTSLARIKVSA' A
#
# COMPACT_ATOMS: atom_id res chain seq x y z
N MET A 1 -6.77 -11.71 -16.25
CA MET A 1 -5.97 -10.91 -15.30
C MET A 1 -6.94 -10.13 -14.44
N TYR A 2 -7.04 -10.50 -13.17
CA TYR A 2 -7.93 -9.82 -12.23
C TYR A 2 -7.16 -8.65 -11.61
N ASN A 3 -7.83 -7.52 -11.44
CA ASN A 3 -7.24 -6.38 -10.75
C ASN A 3 -8.22 -5.80 -9.74
N ARG A 4 -7.67 -5.30 -8.63
CA ARG A 4 -8.44 -4.65 -7.57
C ARG A 4 -7.65 -3.51 -6.97
N GLU A 5 -8.32 -2.39 -6.76
CA GLU A 5 -7.75 -1.29 -6.00
C GLU A 5 -8.00 -1.48 -4.50
N VAL A 6 -6.94 -1.27 -3.72
CA VAL A 6 -6.95 -1.29 -2.26
C VAL A 6 -6.45 0.04 -1.73
N LYS A 7 -7.03 0.49 -0.62
CA LYS A 7 -6.67 1.73 0.06
C LYS A 7 -6.12 1.39 1.44
N LEU A 8 -4.90 1.83 1.72
CA LEU A 8 -4.28 1.76 3.04
C LEU A 8 -4.25 3.16 3.65
N THR A 9 -4.63 3.28 4.92
CA THR A 9 -4.60 4.55 5.67
C THR A 9 -4.09 4.32 7.08
N GLY A 10 -3.33 5.28 7.61
CA GLY A 10 -2.81 5.24 8.97
C GLY A 10 -1.30 5.47 9.00
N HIS A 11 -0.63 4.98 10.04
CA HIS A 11 0.82 5.01 10.14
C HIS A 11 1.47 3.92 9.26
N ILE A 12 1.11 3.86 7.98
CA ILE A 12 1.45 2.74 7.09
C ILE A 12 2.96 2.62 6.78
N ILE A 13 3.71 3.71 6.97
CA ILE A 13 5.17 3.76 6.85
C ILE A 13 5.81 3.26 8.16
N ASP A 14 5.53 3.95 9.27
CA ASP A 14 6.15 3.65 10.58
C ASP A 14 5.82 2.24 11.08
N SER A 15 4.58 1.79 10.84
CA SER A 15 4.15 0.44 11.22
C SER A 15 4.68 -0.65 10.29
N LEU A 16 5.34 -0.29 9.17
CA LEU A 16 5.72 -1.20 8.08
C LEU A 16 4.53 -1.93 7.43
N THR A 17 3.32 -1.37 7.52
CA THR A 17 2.14 -1.99 6.91
C THR A 17 2.19 -1.93 5.39
N LEU A 18 2.67 -0.82 4.81
CA LEU A 18 2.85 -0.70 3.36
C LEU A 18 3.83 -1.76 2.83
N PRO A 19 5.10 -1.84 3.27
CA PRO A 19 6.04 -2.82 2.73
C PRO A 19 5.55 -4.25 2.93
N ARG A 20 5.02 -4.61 4.11
CA ARG A 20 4.45 -5.97 4.33
C ARG A 20 3.33 -6.33 3.37
N ALA A 21 2.47 -5.37 3.00
CA ALA A 21 1.41 -5.62 2.03
C ALA A 21 1.97 -5.84 0.61
N LEU A 22 3.00 -5.08 0.22
CA LEU A 22 3.67 -5.24 -1.07
C LEU A 22 4.42 -6.56 -1.16
N ASP A 23 5.16 -6.93 -0.11
CA ASP A 23 5.87 -8.21 0.00
C ASP A 23 4.89 -9.38 -0.14
N LEU A 24 3.75 -9.34 0.57
CA LEU A 24 2.73 -10.37 0.48
C LEU A 24 2.16 -10.52 -0.94
N ILE A 25 1.95 -9.42 -1.66
CA ILE A 25 1.47 -9.47 -3.06
C ILE A 25 2.49 -10.20 -3.94
N MET A 26 3.78 -9.87 -3.81
CA MET A 26 4.87 -10.51 -4.56
C MET A 26 5.05 -11.97 -4.20
N ASP A 27 5.00 -12.32 -2.90
CA ASP A 27 5.12 -13.70 -2.40
C ASP A 27 4.00 -14.60 -2.93
N MET A 28 2.82 -14.03 -3.20
CA MET A 28 1.69 -14.73 -3.80
C MET A 28 1.74 -14.78 -5.34
N GLY A 29 2.80 -14.28 -5.96
CA GLY A 29 2.97 -14.22 -7.42
C GLY A 29 2.13 -13.16 -8.12
N GLY A 30 1.57 -12.20 -7.36
CA GLY A 30 0.85 -11.06 -7.90
C GLY A 30 1.78 -9.90 -8.24
N ASP A 31 1.20 -8.87 -8.86
CA ASP A 31 1.86 -7.61 -9.18
C ASP A 31 1.09 -6.43 -8.57
N PHE A 32 1.76 -5.29 -8.39
CA PHE A 32 1.13 -4.10 -7.85
C PHE A 32 1.57 -2.81 -8.54
N GLN A 33 0.69 -1.82 -8.51
CA GLN A 33 0.96 -0.45 -8.93
C GLN A 33 0.48 0.52 -7.85
N ILE A 34 1.37 1.37 -7.36
CA ILE A 34 0.99 2.47 -6.48
C ILE A 34 0.36 3.57 -7.33
N LEU A 35 -0.93 3.84 -7.12
CA LEU A 35 -1.71 4.84 -7.85
C LEU A 35 -1.65 6.22 -7.16
N GLU A 36 -1.64 6.22 -5.83
CA GLU A 36 -1.63 7.43 -5.02
C GLU A 36 -0.83 7.16 -3.75
N PHE A 37 0.01 8.11 -3.35
CA PHE A 37 0.74 8.03 -2.09
C PHE A 37 0.84 9.42 -1.46
N GLU A 38 0.18 9.58 -0.32
CA GLU A 38 0.22 10.80 0.47
C GLU A 38 0.88 10.52 1.81
N VAL A 39 1.93 11.29 2.11
CA VAL A 39 2.68 11.17 3.36
C VAL A 39 2.19 12.23 4.34
N GLY A 40 1.82 11.79 5.55
CA GLY A 40 1.53 12.69 6.67
C GLY A 40 2.72 13.62 6.95
N LYS A 41 2.47 14.93 7.03
CA LYS A 41 3.56 15.93 7.17
C LYS A 41 4.18 15.94 8.57
N ARG A 42 3.42 15.50 9.58
CA ARG A 42 3.84 15.42 10.98
C ARG A 42 3.80 13.99 11.45
N LYS A 43 4.54 13.70 12.53
CA LYS A 43 4.68 12.36 13.12
C LYS A 43 3.34 11.69 13.54
N LYS A 44 2.30 12.48 13.77
CA LYS A 44 0.96 11.99 14.14
C LYS A 44 -0.03 11.98 12.97
N ASP A 45 0.38 12.52 11.83
CA ASP A 45 -0.47 12.58 10.66
C ASP A 45 -0.48 11.20 9.99
N THR A 46 -1.65 10.77 9.54
CA THR A 46 -1.80 9.50 8.84
C THR A 46 -1.37 9.64 7.39
N SER A 47 -0.69 8.62 6.87
CA SER A 47 -0.40 8.49 5.44
C SER A 47 -1.49 7.67 4.74
N LEU A 48 -1.62 7.86 3.43
CA LEU A 48 -2.56 7.17 2.57
C LEU A 48 -1.81 6.57 1.38
N ALA A 49 -2.17 5.33 1.02
CA ALA A 49 -1.73 4.71 -0.22
C ALA A 49 -2.92 4.10 -0.95
N ARG A 50 -3.05 4.36 -2.25
CA ARG A 50 -3.94 3.62 -3.14
C ARG A 50 -3.09 2.73 -4.03
N ILE A 51 -3.36 1.44 -4.01
CA ILE A 51 -2.56 0.42 -4.70
C ILE A 51 -3.51 -0.40 -5.57
N LYS A 52 -3.17 -0.58 -6.83
CA LYS A 52 -3.81 -1.54 -7.72
C LYS A 52 -3.04 -2.86 -7.63
N VAL A 53 -3.72 -3.93 -7.27
CA VAL A 53 -3.16 -5.29 -7.19
C VAL A 53 -3.65 -6.10 -8.39
N SER A 54 -2.76 -6.89 -8.98
CA SER A 54 -3.04 -7.76 -10.12
C SER A 54 -2.67 -9.21 -9.82
N ALA A 55 -3.49 -10.15 -10.28
CA ALA A 55 -3.27 -11.60 -10.19
C ALA A 55 -3.75 -12.33 -11.46
#